data_AF-Q97JT6-F1
#
_entry.id   AF-Q97JT6-F1
#
_cell.length_a   1.000
_cell.length_b   1.000
_cell.length_c   1.000
_cell.angle_alpha   90.00
_cell.angle_beta   90.00
_cell.angle_gamma   90.00
#
_symmetry.space_group_name_H-M   'P 1'
#
loop_
_entity.id
_entity.type
_entity.pdbx_description
1 polymer ?
#
loop_
_entity_poly.entity_id
_entity_poly.type
_entity_poly.pdbx_seq_one_letter_code
_entity_poly.pdbx_strand_id
1 'polypeptide(L)'
;MLKLKKGISVDQLRRYGFKTGKEWADKGERCLEGSGYEYQHNWYHKFLMDEENPDKILYANEEYDQPVVQISIRIGDSFPNDMYIECTPSGTYHIGGRDLDIIEETVFDLTNDGFLEK
;
A
#
# COMPACT_ATOMS: atom_id res chain seq x y z
N MET A 1 -7.88 1.17 -14.41
CA MET A 1 -7.10 1.07 -13.16
C MET A 1 -6.97 -0.41 -12.89
N LEU A 2 -5.81 -0.91 -12.49
CA LEU A 2 -5.68 -2.35 -12.19
C LEU A 2 -6.60 -2.70 -11.03
N LYS A 3 -7.19 -3.90 -11.06
CA LYS A 3 -8.09 -4.39 -10.02
C LYS A 3 -7.82 -5.86 -9.75
N LEU A 4 -8.19 -6.34 -8.58
CA LEU A 4 -8.24 -7.79 -8.35
C LEU A 4 -9.32 -8.41 -9.23
N LYS A 5 -8.99 -9.52 -9.88
CA LYS A 5 -9.94 -10.33 -10.62
C LYS A 5 -11.08 -10.80 -9.72
N LYS A 6 -12.27 -10.87 -10.31
CA LYS A 6 -13.44 -11.44 -9.64
C LYS A 6 -13.15 -12.87 -9.15
N GLY A 7 -13.44 -13.13 -7.88
CA GLY A 7 -13.29 -14.45 -7.25
C GLY A 7 -11.93 -14.68 -6.57
N ILE A 8 -10.96 -13.77 -6.74
CA ILE A 8 -9.75 -13.77 -5.92
C ILE A 8 -10.11 -13.26 -4.52
N SER A 9 -9.76 -14.04 -3.49
CA SER A 9 -9.88 -13.59 -2.11
C SER A 9 -8.80 -12.55 -1.80
N VAL A 10 -9.20 -11.41 -1.24
CA VAL A 10 -8.30 -10.33 -0.82
C VAL A 10 -7.27 -10.80 0.22
N ASP A 11 -7.60 -11.81 1.03
CA ASP A 11 -6.67 -12.36 2.03
C ASP A 11 -5.42 -13.00 1.40
N GLN A 12 -5.50 -13.42 0.12
CA GLN A 12 -4.35 -13.97 -0.59
C GLN A 12 -3.24 -12.93 -0.81
N LEU A 13 -3.56 -11.63 -0.76
CA LEU A 13 -2.60 -10.54 -0.89
C LEU A 13 -1.55 -10.52 0.23
N ARG A 14 -1.85 -11.15 1.37
CA ARG A 14 -0.90 -11.28 2.48
C ARG A 14 0.42 -11.93 2.07
N ARG A 15 0.38 -12.82 1.06
CA ARG A 15 1.57 -13.48 0.50
C ARG A 15 2.54 -12.51 -0.17
N TYR A 16 2.06 -11.34 -0.59
CA TYR A 16 2.83 -10.28 -1.24
C TYR A 16 3.18 -9.13 -0.28
N GLY A 17 2.93 -9.32 1.03
CA GLY A 17 3.26 -8.35 2.08
C GLY A 17 2.15 -7.36 2.42
N PHE A 18 0.95 -7.48 1.84
CA PHE A 18 -0.17 -6.61 2.20
C PHE A 18 -0.72 -6.96 3.59
N LYS A 19 -1.12 -5.93 4.33
CA LYS A 19 -1.90 -6.05 5.58
C LYS A 19 -3.10 -5.11 5.53
N THR A 20 -4.13 -5.37 6.33
CA THR A 20 -5.24 -4.44 6.43
C THR A 20 -4.80 -3.10 7.03
N GLY A 21 -5.54 -2.03 6.73
CA GLY A 21 -5.27 -0.72 7.33
C GLY A 21 -5.38 -0.77 8.86
N LYS A 22 -6.32 -1.58 9.38
CA LYS A 22 -6.46 -1.83 10.81
C LYS A 22 -5.22 -2.49 11.42
N GLU A 23 -4.64 -3.49 10.76
CA GLU A 23 -3.43 -4.17 11.25
C GLU A 23 -2.22 -3.23 11.32
N TRP A 24 -2.11 -2.28 10.39
CA TRP A 24 -1.06 -1.27 10.44
C TRP A 24 -1.33 -0.22 11.52
N ALA A 25 -2.58 0.24 11.65
CA ALA A 25 -2.97 1.14 12.74
C ALA A 25 -2.71 0.51 14.13
N ASP A 26 -3.03 -0.78 14.30
CA ASP A 26 -2.78 -1.51 15.55
C ASP A 26 -1.29 -1.70 15.87
N LYS A 27 -0.43 -1.61 14.86
CA LYS A 27 1.03 -1.57 15.03
C LYS A 27 1.57 -0.19 15.38
N GLY A 28 0.71 0.84 15.37
CA GLY A 28 1.10 2.23 15.60
C GLY A 28 1.66 2.93 14.37
N GLU A 29 1.33 2.49 13.16
CA GLU A 29 1.72 3.22 11.95
C GLU A 29 0.85 4.46 11.77
N ARG A 30 1.50 5.62 11.82
CA ARG A 30 0.85 6.94 11.96
C ARG A 30 -0.03 7.32 10.78
N CYS A 31 0.33 6.89 9.56
CA CYS A 31 -0.43 7.16 8.34
C CYS A 31 -1.83 6.50 8.30
N LEU A 32 -2.11 5.60 9.24
CA LEU A 32 -3.38 4.89 9.37
C LEU A 32 -3.99 5.04 10.78
N GLU A 33 -3.34 5.81 11.65
CA GLU A 33 -3.76 6.04 13.02
C GLU A 33 -4.69 7.26 13.12
N GLY A 34 -5.82 7.11 13.81
CA GLY A 34 -6.76 8.19 14.08
C GLY A 34 -8.05 8.13 13.25
N SER A 35 -9.07 8.84 13.74
CA SER A 35 -10.44 8.76 13.22
C SER A 35 -10.59 9.20 11.76
N GLY A 36 -9.67 10.03 11.27
CA GLY A 36 -9.62 10.46 9.87
C GLY A 36 -9.27 9.35 8.88
N TYR A 37 -8.73 8.22 9.34
CA TYR A 37 -8.23 7.14 8.50
C TYR A 37 -8.96 5.81 8.70
N GLU A 38 -9.96 5.75 9.57
CA GLU A 38 -10.73 4.51 9.82
C GLU A 38 -11.45 3.98 8.56
N TYR A 39 -11.80 4.87 7.63
CA TYR A 39 -12.47 4.48 6.38
C TYR A 39 -11.62 3.56 5.49
N GLN A 40 -10.29 3.60 5.65
CA GLN A 40 -9.34 2.75 4.93
C GLN A 40 -8.89 1.53 5.74
N HIS A 41 -9.38 1.33 6.96
CA HIS A 41 -8.97 0.19 7.81
C HIS A 41 -9.29 -1.18 7.21
N ASN A 42 -10.33 -1.27 6.38
CA ASN A 42 -10.73 -2.51 5.69
C ASN A 42 -9.99 -2.73 4.37
N TRP A 43 -9.19 -1.76 3.90
CA TRP A 43 -8.39 -1.92 2.69
C TRP A 43 -7.11 -2.66 2.99
N TYR A 44 -6.50 -3.23 1.96
CA TYR A 44 -5.21 -3.89 2.06
C TYR A 44 -4.10 -2.96 1.57
N HIS A 45 -3.08 -2.75 2.40
CA HIS A 45 -1.97 -1.82 2.14
C HIS A 45 -0.62 -2.53 2.18
N LYS A 46 0.26 -2.15 1.27
CA LYS A 46 1.69 -2.44 1.26
C LYS A 46 2.43 -1.10 1.14
N PHE A 47 3.47 -0.94 1.93
CA PHE A 47 4.26 0.30 1.99
C PHE A 47 5.71 0.01 1.64
N LEU A 48 6.42 1.03 1.13
CA LEU A 48 7.87 1.01 1.12
C LEU A 48 8.37 1.04 2.57
N MET A 49 9.25 0.10 2.90
CA MET A 49 9.81 -0.05 4.25
C MET A 49 11.16 0.68 4.33
N ASP A 50 11.53 1.12 5.52
CA ASP A 50 12.83 1.74 5.80
C ASP A 50 13.95 0.67 5.69
N GLU A 51 14.97 0.93 4.87
CA GLU A 51 16.11 0.01 4.69
C GLU A 51 16.93 -0.18 5.97
N GLU A 52 17.04 0.86 6.81
CA GLU A 52 17.75 0.81 8.09
C GLU A 52 16.88 0.21 9.21
N ASN A 53 15.55 0.32 9.07
CA ASN A 53 14.60 -0.24 10.01
C ASN A 53 13.45 -0.99 9.29
N PRO A 54 13.66 -2.25 8.89
CA PRO A 54 12.70 -3.00 8.06
C PRO A 54 11.31 -3.24 8.67
N ASP A 55 11.16 -3.02 9.97
CA ASP A 55 9.88 -3.11 10.67
C ASP A 55 9.05 -1.82 10.59
N LYS A 56 9.59 -0.74 10.01
CA LYS A 56 8.95 0.57 9.88
C LYS A 56 8.70 0.97 8.44
N ILE A 57 7.60 1.68 8.22
CA ILE A 57 7.30 2.34 6.95
C ILE A 57 8.30 3.48 6.72
N LEU A 58 8.76 3.63 5.48
CA LEU A 58 9.56 4.78 5.06
C LEU A 58 8.64 6.00 4.87
N TYR A 59 8.83 7.04 5.67
CA TYR A 59 8.07 8.27 5.63
C TYR A 59 8.79 9.36 4.83
N ALA A 60 8.06 10.01 3.93
CA ALA A 60 8.56 11.15 3.16
C ALA A 60 8.64 12.42 4.02
N ASN A 61 7.70 12.55 4.95
CA ASN A 61 7.61 13.64 5.90
C ASN A 61 7.10 13.13 7.24
N GLU A 62 7.91 13.34 8.28
CA GLU A 62 7.64 12.94 9.66
C GLU A 62 6.55 13.77 10.35
N GLU A 63 6.27 14.99 9.89
CA GLU A 63 5.25 15.90 10.45
C GLU A 63 3.84 15.59 9.91
N TYR A 64 3.74 15.14 8.67
CA TYR A 64 2.46 14.86 8.02
C TYR A 64 2.13 13.37 7.92
N ASP A 65 2.97 12.51 8.50
CA ASP A 65 2.81 11.06 8.50
C ASP A 65 2.55 10.51 7.09
N GLN A 66 3.27 11.04 6.10
CA GLN A 66 3.11 10.66 4.70
C GLN A 66 4.13 9.59 4.28
N PRO A 67 3.71 8.38 3.90
CA PRO A 67 4.63 7.37 3.40
C PRO A 67 5.22 7.78 2.04
N VAL A 68 6.45 7.34 1.75
CA VAL A 68 7.09 7.57 0.45
C VAL A 68 6.32 6.83 -0.66
N VAL A 69 5.99 5.55 -0.44
CA VAL A 69 5.15 4.78 -1.36
C VAL A 69 4.12 3.97 -0.59
N GLN A 70 2.88 4.05 -1.07
CA GLN A 70 1.74 3.26 -0.58
C GLN A 70 1.04 2.60 -1.77
N ILE A 71 0.87 1.29 -1.69
CA ILE A 71 0.06 0.50 -2.62
C ILE A 71 -1.15 0.00 -1.84
N SER A 72 -2.36 0.35 -2.27
CA SER A 72 -3.61 -0.03 -1.62
C SER A 72 -4.51 -0.80 -2.58
N ILE A 73 -5.09 -1.89 -2.11
CA ILE A 73 -6.27 -2.51 -2.74
C ILE A 73 -7.49 -2.05 -1.96
N ARG A 74 -8.28 -1.18 -2.58
CA ARG A 74 -9.42 -0.53 -1.94
C ARG A 74 -10.64 -1.42 -2.04
N ILE A 75 -11.27 -1.66 -0.91
CA ILE A 75 -12.41 -2.57 -0.76
C ILE A 75 -13.60 -1.79 -0.24
N GLY A 76 -14.76 -1.96 -0.87
CA GLY A 76 -16.03 -1.40 -0.41
C GLY A 76 -16.98 -1.10 -1.57
N ASP A 77 -18.19 -0.67 -1.27
CA ASP A 77 -19.23 -0.46 -2.29
C ASP A 77 -18.83 0.56 -3.37
N SER A 78 -18.02 1.56 -3.00
CA SER A 78 -17.46 2.57 -3.92
C SER A 78 -16.12 2.17 -4.55
N PHE A 79 -15.52 1.05 -4.12
CA PHE A 79 -14.17 0.63 -4.49
C PHE A 79 -14.16 -0.84 -4.93
N PRO A 80 -14.23 -1.11 -6.24
CA PRO A 80 -14.39 -2.46 -6.77
C PRO A 80 -13.05 -3.22 -6.80
N ASN A 81 -12.41 -3.38 -5.63
CA ASN A 81 -11.11 -4.03 -5.47
C ASN A 81 -10.01 -3.42 -6.35
N ASP A 82 -9.99 -2.10 -6.48
CA ASP A 82 -9.04 -1.43 -7.34
C ASP A 82 -7.72 -1.13 -6.63
N MET A 83 -6.64 -1.25 -7.41
CA MET A 83 -5.29 -0.91 -6.98
C MET A 83 -5.07 0.59 -7.14
N TYR A 84 -4.76 1.23 -6.02
CA TYR A 84 -4.47 2.64 -5.91
C TYR A 84 -3.05 2.81 -5.35
N ILE A 85 -2.24 3.62 -6.04
CA ILE A 85 -0.82 3.81 -5.71
C ILE A 85 -0.61 5.29 -5.44
N GLU A 86 -0.02 5.57 -4.29
CA GLU A 86 0.35 6.91 -3.85
C GLU A 86 1.83 6.98 -3.56
N CYS A 87 2.40 8.14 -3.87
CA CYS A 87 3.83 8.35 -4.02
C CYS A 87 4.12 9.77 -3.55
N THR A 88 4.91 9.90 -2.48
CA THR A 88 5.28 11.19 -1.87
C THR A 88 6.79 11.41 -1.97
N PRO A 89 7.26 12.44 -2.69
CA PRO A 89 8.68 12.79 -2.72
C PRO A 89 9.21 13.14 -1.31
N SER A 90 10.34 12.55 -0.91
CA SER A 90 11.05 12.92 0.32
C SER A 90 12.24 13.82 0.00
N GLY A 91 12.30 15.01 0.61
CA GLY A 91 13.46 15.92 0.54
C GLY A 91 13.82 16.48 -0.85
N THR A 92 13.11 16.07 -1.90
CA THR A 92 13.30 16.50 -3.29
C THR A 92 11.95 16.69 -3.99
N TYR A 93 11.97 17.03 -5.28
CA TYR A 93 10.77 17.17 -6.11
C TYR A 93 10.45 15.91 -6.92
N HIS A 94 11.23 14.83 -6.74
CA HIS A 94 11.10 13.58 -7.48
C HIS A 94 11.08 12.37 -6.54
N ILE A 95 10.63 11.24 -7.07
CA ILE A 95 10.78 9.92 -6.45
C ILE A 95 11.78 9.14 -7.30
N GLY A 96 12.74 8.49 -6.64
CA GLY A 96 13.78 7.74 -7.34
C GLY A 96 13.23 6.44 -7.92
N GLY A 97 13.86 5.94 -8.99
CA GLY A 97 13.47 4.64 -9.56
C GLY A 97 13.50 3.51 -8.53
N ARG A 98 14.50 3.50 -7.64
CA ARG A 98 14.61 2.51 -6.55
C ARG A 98 13.40 2.49 -5.63
N ASP A 99 12.83 3.65 -5.29
CA ASP A 99 11.64 3.72 -4.43
C ASP A 99 10.41 3.12 -5.14
N LEU A 100 10.41 3.13 -6.48
CA LEU A 100 9.34 2.57 -7.31
C LEU A 100 9.50 1.07 -7.55
N ASP A 101 10.65 0.45 -7.23
CA ASP A 101 10.89 -0.99 -7.43
C ASP A 101 9.80 -1.82 -6.73
N ILE A 102 9.37 -1.41 -5.53
CA ILE A 102 8.27 -2.09 -4.80
C ILE A 102 6.96 -2.12 -5.61
N ILE A 103 6.68 -1.09 -6.40
CA ILE A 103 5.50 -1.03 -7.28
C ILE A 103 5.70 -1.99 -8.45
N GLU A 104 6.85 -1.91 -9.12
CA GLU A 104 7.16 -2.75 -10.27
C GLU A 104 7.09 -4.23 -9.91
N GLU A 105 7.76 -4.64 -8.84
CA GLU A 105 7.77 -6.00 -8.32
C GLU A 105 6.35 -6.45 -7.92
N THR A 106 5.63 -5.64 -7.16
CA THR A 106 4.28 -6.00 -6.69
C THR A 106 3.31 -6.17 -7.86
N VAL A 107 3.34 -5.28 -8.84
CA VAL A 107 2.47 -5.37 -10.03
C VAL A 107 2.88 -6.56 -10.90
N PHE A 108 4.18 -6.79 -11.08
CA PHE A 108 4.71 -7.92 -11.84
C PHE A 108 4.28 -9.26 -11.24
N ASP A 109 4.51 -9.45 -9.93
CA ASP A 109 4.17 -10.69 -9.22
C ASP A 109 2.66 -10.97 -9.26
N LEU A 110 1.84 -9.98 -8.90
CA LEU A 110 0.39 -10.12 -8.93
C LEU A 110 -0.14 -10.37 -10.35
N THR A 111 0.49 -9.81 -11.37
CA THR A 111 0.10 -10.05 -12.77
C THR A 111 0.44 -11.47 -13.20
N ASN A 112 1.66 -11.95 -12.89
CA ASN A 112 2.12 -13.28 -13.25
C ASN A 112 1.29 -14.38 -12.56
N ASP A 113 0.92 -14.16 -11.31
CA ASP A 113 0.05 -15.08 -10.56
C ASP A 113 -1.43 -14.93 -10.96
N GLY A 114 -1.73 -14.01 -11.88
CA GLY A 114 -3.05 -13.84 -12.47
C GLY A 114 -4.06 -13.18 -11.56
N PHE A 115 -3.62 -12.39 -10.57
CA PHE A 115 -4.49 -11.69 -9.62
C PHE A 115 -5.12 -10.43 -10.21
N LEU A 116 -4.45 -9.77 -11.15
CA LEU A 116 -4.86 -8.46 -11.66
C LEU A 116 -5.60 -8.52 -13.01
N GLU A 117 -6.60 -7.67 -13.16
CA GLU A 117 -7.26 -7.31 -14.42
C GLU A 117 -7.33 -5.79 -14.59
N LYS A 118 -7.75 -5.35 -15.78
CA LYS A 118 -7.84 -3.93 -16.15
C LYS A 118 -9.26 -3.40 -16.10
#